data_AF-A0AAU9JJT4-F1
#
_entry.id   AF-A0AAU9JJT4-F1
#
_cell.length_a   1.000
_cell.length_b   1.000
_cell.length_c   1.000
_cell.angle_alpha   90.00
_cell.angle_beta   90.00
_cell.angle_gamma   90.00
#
_symmetry.space_group_name_H-M   'P 1'
#
loop_
_entity.id
_entity.type
_entity.pdbx_description
1 polymer ?
#
loop_
_entity_poly.entity_id
_entity_poly.type
_entity_poly.pdbx_seq_one_letter_code
_entity_poly.pdbx_strand_id
1 'polypeptide(L)'
;MGCCSSRAMNKLEISKMIHSYIIETRLDAHNCSSIKRLDVQILEETIDAQTYESLAKGWDIKAPFELFSKGNKIFKKDLKIAFLLFSRDSFEKKAQLFKELTKSDKREIIHLLEIRNELLYMRIPTQLAKQSKISDEDKNEYVESKRLVSGKEASHALQSCLHSSEEESKRLDFISI
;
A
#
# COMPACT_ATOMS: atom_id res chain seq x y z
N MET A 1 -25.34 28.04 -3.25
CA MET A 1 -24.45 27.69 -2.12
C MET A 1 -24.95 26.38 -1.51
N GLY A 2 -24.13 25.32 -1.50
CA GLY A 2 -24.51 24.00 -0.96
C GLY A 2 -24.09 22.83 -1.85
N CYS A 3 -22.79 22.53 -1.94
CA CYS A 3 -22.30 21.35 -2.70
C CYS A 3 -20.98 20.75 -2.16
N CYS A 4 -20.43 21.29 -1.06
CA CYS A 4 -19.13 20.86 -0.53
C CYS A 4 -19.25 19.80 0.58
N SER A 5 -20.38 19.76 1.31
CA SER A 5 -20.59 18.83 2.43
C SER A 5 -20.83 17.40 1.97
N SER A 6 -21.61 17.18 0.90
CA SER A 6 -21.86 15.85 0.32
C SER A 6 -20.59 15.20 -0.22
N ARG A 7 -19.74 15.97 -0.91
CA ARG A 7 -18.45 15.48 -1.43
C ARG A 7 -17.45 15.09 -0.35
N ALA A 8 -17.43 15.82 0.77
CA ALA A 8 -16.57 15.48 1.91
C ALA A 8 -17.04 14.20 2.62
N MET A 9 -18.36 14.01 2.76
CA MET A 9 -18.93 12.77 3.34
C MET A 9 -18.61 11.54 2.47
N ASN A 10 -18.71 11.66 1.15
CA ASN A 10 -18.41 10.57 0.21
C ASN A 10 -16.94 10.11 0.32
N LYS A 11 -15.98 11.04 0.45
CA LYS A 11 -14.55 10.69 0.63
C LYS A 11 -14.27 9.91 1.91
N LEU A 12 -14.94 10.26 3.00
CA LEU A 12 -14.79 9.55 4.28
C LEU A 12 -15.36 8.14 4.18
N GLU A 13 -16.48 7.97 3.47
CA GLU A 13 -17.11 6.69 3.22
C GLU A 13 -16.22 5.76 2.40
N ILE A 14 -15.67 6.24 1.28
CA ILE A 14 -14.70 5.47 0.46
C ILE A 14 -13.49 5.07 1.30
N SER A 15 -12.98 5.96 2.16
CA SER A 15 -11.87 5.62 3.07
C SER A 15 -12.21 4.49 4.04
N LYS A 16 -13.44 4.46 4.58
CA LYS A 16 -13.92 3.34 5.42
C LYS A 16 -14.08 2.05 4.62
N MET A 17 -14.53 2.15 3.37
CA MET A 17 -14.64 0.99 2.47
C MET A 17 -13.27 0.42 2.12
N ILE A 18 -12.25 1.25 1.90
CA ILE A 18 -10.86 0.81 1.72
C ILE A 18 -10.37 0.04 2.95
N HIS A 19 -10.61 0.55 4.15
CA HIS A 19 -10.24 -0.14 5.38
C HIS A 19 -10.96 -1.49 5.53
N SER A 20 -12.27 -1.51 5.24
CA SER A 20 -13.07 -2.74 5.26
C SER A 20 -12.55 -3.75 4.23
N TYR A 21 -12.18 -3.30 3.03
CA TYR A 21 -11.58 -4.14 1.99
C TYR A 21 -10.28 -4.78 2.46
N ILE A 22 -9.39 -4.03 3.12
CA ILE A 22 -8.12 -4.55 3.67
C ILE A 22 -8.38 -5.71 4.63
N ILE A 23 -9.37 -5.57 5.53
CA ILE A 23 -9.76 -6.59 6.50
C ILE A 23 -10.40 -7.80 5.79
N GLU A 24 -11.38 -7.56 4.92
CA GLU A 24 -12.09 -8.60 4.17
C GLU A 24 -11.14 -9.44 3.31
N THR A 25 -10.14 -8.79 2.70
CA THR A 25 -9.12 -9.44 1.88
C THR A 25 -7.94 -10.01 2.67
N ARG A 26 -7.94 -9.81 4.00
CA ARG A 26 -6.94 -10.30 4.95
C ARG A 26 -5.52 -9.78 4.71
N LEU A 27 -5.39 -8.61 4.11
CA LEU A 27 -4.07 -8.00 3.85
C LEU A 27 -3.36 -7.58 5.14
N ASP A 28 -4.11 -7.35 6.20
CA ASP A 28 -3.64 -6.96 7.52
C ASP A 28 -3.31 -8.14 8.45
N ALA A 29 -3.55 -9.37 8.00
CA ALA A 29 -3.34 -10.58 8.80
C ALA A 29 -1.86 -10.99 8.92
N HIS A 30 -0.97 -10.40 8.12
CA HIS A 30 0.43 -10.81 8.01
C HIS A 30 1.37 -9.94 8.81
N ASN A 31 2.05 -10.55 9.77
CA ASN A 31 3.05 -9.88 10.61
C ASN A 31 4.44 -9.83 9.93
N CYS A 32 5.33 -8.97 10.41
CA CYS A 32 6.68 -8.77 9.90
C CYS A 32 7.48 -10.08 9.85
N SER A 33 7.32 -10.97 10.84
CA SER A 33 8.00 -12.27 10.85
C SER A 33 7.55 -13.18 9.71
N SER A 34 6.25 -13.21 9.40
CA SER A 34 5.72 -13.95 8.25
C SER A 34 6.25 -13.35 6.95
N ILE A 35 6.20 -12.02 6.80
CA ILE A 35 6.66 -11.30 5.59
C ILE A 35 8.13 -11.61 5.29
N LYS A 36 9.00 -11.71 6.32
CA LYS A 36 10.41 -12.11 6.14
C LYS A 36 10.56 -13.52 5.56
N ARG A 37 9.63 -14.44 5.82
CA ARG A 37 9.68 -15.82 5.31
C ARG A 37 9.36 -15.93 3.81
N LEU A 38 8.83 -14.87 3.17
CA LEU A 38 8.59 -14.86 1.73
C LEU A 38 9.87 -15.09 0.92
N ASP A 39 11.01 -14.62 1.41
CA ASP A 39 12.31 -14.82 0.72
C ASP A 39 12.73 -16.30 0.67
N VAL A 40 12.21 -17.12 1.58
CA VAL A 40 12.49 -18.56 1.65
C VAL A 40 11.44 -19.36 0.87
N GLN A 41 10.20 -18.86 0.81
CA GLN A 41 9.10 -19.55 0.13
C GLN A 41 9.06 -19.29 -1.37
N ILE A 42 9.56 -18.14 -1.82
CA ILE A 42 9.57 -17.74 -3.23
C ILE A 42 11.00 -17.38 -3.61
N LEU A 43 11.62 -18.25 -4.38
CA LEU A 43 13.01 -18.10 -4.82
C LEU A 43 13.10 -17.02 -5.90
N GLU A 44 12.11 -16.94 -6.76
CA GLU A 44 12.03 -15.99 -7.86
C GLU A 44 11.79 -14.55 -7.36
N GLU A 45 12.28 -13.57 -8.12
CA GLU A 45 12.02 -12.15 -7.85
C GLU A 45 10.66 -11.69 -8.38
N THR A 46 10.06 -12.47 -9.28
CA THR A 46 8.77 -12.19 -9.91
C THR A 46 7.84 -13.38 -9.73
N ILE A 47 6.59 -13.07 -9.43
CA ILE A 47 5.53 -14.03 -9.11
C ILE A 47 4.49 -13.90 -10.22
N ASP A 48 4.17 -15.01 -10.89
CA ASP A 48 3.05 -15.07 -11.84
C ASP A 48 1.71 -15.35 -11.12
N ALA A 49 0.62 -15.38 -11.89
CA ALA A 49 -0.71 -15.59 -11.32
C ALA A 49 -0.82 -16.94 -10.57
N GLN A 50 -0.29 -18.02 -11.15
CA GLN A 50 -0.39 -19.37 -10.57
C GLN A 50 0.39 -19.49 -9.25
N THR A 51 1.60 -18.93 -9.22
CA THR A 51 2.44 -18.89 -8.01
C THR A 51 1.79 -18.04 -6.94
N TYR A 52 1.21 -16.90 -7.33
CA TYR A 52 0.48 -16.04 -6.41
C TYR A 52 -0.75 -16.73 -5.83
N GLU A 53 -1.56 -17.42 -6.63
CA GLU A 53 -2.73 -18.16 -6.16
C GLU A 53 -2.35 -19.24 -5.14
N SER A 54 -1.25 -19.96 -5.39
CA SER A 54 -0.72 -20.97 -4.47
C SER A 54 -0.28 -20.35 -3.14
N LEU A 55 0.44 -19.22 -3.20
CA LEU A 55 0.82 -18.44 -2.03
C LEU A 55 -0.41 -17.93 -1.26
N ALA A 56 -1.33 -17.28 -1.98
CA ALA A 56 -2.53 -16.67 -1.42
C ALA A 56 -3.39 -17.71 -0.69
N LYS A 57 -3.52 -18.92 -1.25
CA LYS A 57 -4.17 -20.04 -0.57
C LYS A 57 -3.42 -20.46 0.70
N GLY A 58 -2.09 -20.60 0.64
CA GLY A 58 -1.28 -21.01 1.79
C GLY A 58 -1.27 -19.98 2.94
N TRP A 59 -1.43 -18.70 2.59
CA TRP A 59 -1.44 -17.57 3.53
C TRP A 59 -2.86 -17.10 3.89
N ASP A 60 -3.90 -17.67 3.28
CA ASP A 60 -5.29 -17.23 3.43
C ASP A 60 -5.48 -15.74 3.09
N ILE A 61 -4.88 -15.33 1.97
CA ILE A 61 -5.06 -14.01 1.34
C ILE A 61 -6.20 -14.12 0.34
N LYS A 62 -7.16 -13.20 0.43
CA LYS A 62 -8.31 -13.14 -0.49
C LYS A 62 -8.21 -12.00 -1.50
N ALA A 63 -7.13 -11.21 -1.44
CA ALA A 63 -6.87 -10.20 -2.44
C ALA A 63 -6.59 -10.84 -3.81
N PRO A 64 -7.06 -10.24 -4.91
CA PRO A 64 -6.83 -10.76 -6.25
C PRO A 64 -5.41 -10.40 -6.74
N PHE A 65 -4.89 -11.19 -7.68
CA PHE A 65 -3.56 -10.99 -8.28
C PHE A 65 -3.38 -9.58 -8.87
N GLU A 66 -4.43 -9.05 -9.51
CA GLU A 66 -4.47 -7.74 -10.15
C GLU A 66 -4.30 -6.59 -9.17
N LEU A 67 -4.49 -6.84 -7.86
CA LEU A 67 -4.20 -5.83 -6.85
C LEU A 67 -2.71 -5.52 -6.77
N PHE A 68 -1.85 -6.51 -7.03
CA PHE A 68 -0.39 -6.38 -6.89
C PHE A 68 0.36 -6.40 -8.21
N SER A 69 -0.26 -6.91 -9.28
CA SER A 69 0.45 -7.11 -10.54
C SER A 69 0.80 -5.80 -11.25
N LYS A 70 1.90 -5.83 -12.01
CA LYS A 70 2.27 -4.82 -13.01
C LYS A 70 2.37 -5.55 -14.34
N GLY A 71 1.29 -5.50 -15.12
CA GLY A 71 1.10 -6.38 -16.27
C GLY A 71 0.75 -7.81 -15.81
N ASN A 72 1.55 -8.79 -16.20
CA ASN A 72 1.32 -10.22 -15.94
C ASN A 72 2.16 -10.80 -14.78
N LYS A 73 2.79 -9.95 -13.96
CA LYS A 73 3.67 -10.38 -12.87
C LYS A 73 3.60 -9.45 -11.66
N ILE A 74 3.89 -9.99 -10.49
CA ILE A 74 4.11 -9.25 -9.23
C ILE A 74 5.59 -9.29 -8.90
N PHE A 75 6.19 -8.17 -8.51
CA PHE A 75 7.54 -8.19 -7.95
C PHE A 75 7.47 -8.60 -6.48
N LYS A 76 8.30 -9.58 -6.06
CA LYS A 76 8.32 -10.10 -4.68
C LYS A 76 8.53 -8.98 -3.66
N LYS A 77 9.40 -8.02 -3.98
CA LYS A 77 9.63 -6.82 -3.16
C LYS A 77 8.37 -5.97 -2.99
N ASP A 78 7.65 -5.70 -4.07
CA ASP A 78 6.42 -4.90 -4.05
C ASP A 78 5.35 -5.58 -3.18
N LEU A 79 5.26 -6.92 -3.26
CA LEU A 79 4.34 -7.71 -2.43
C LEU A 79 4.71 -7.65 -0.93
N LYS A 80 6.00 -7.74 -0.59
CA LYS A 80 6.49 -7.59 0.79
C LYS A 80 6.17 -6.21 1.35
N ILE A 81 6.37 -5.16 0.54
CA ILE A 81 6.02 -3.79 0.92
C ILE A 81 4.51 -3.67 1.15
N ALA A 82 3.68 -4.24 0.27
CA ALA A 82 2.23 -4.21 0.42
C ALA A 82 1.76 -4.87 1.71
N PHE A 83 2.25 -6.05 2.05
CA PHE A 83 1.91 -6.70 3.32
C PHE A 83 2.45 -5.93 4.53
N LEU A 84 3.66 -5.37 4.42
CA LEU A 84 4.23 -4.55 5.47
C LEU A 84 3.39 -3.30 5.73
N LEU A 85 2.84 -2.66 4.70
CA LEU A 85 2.00 -1.47 4.83
C LEU A 85 0.75 -1.76 5.68
N PHE A 86 0.07 -2.88 5.41
CA PHE A 86 -1.20 -3.24 6.07
C PHE A 86 -1.05 -4.07 7.33
N SER A 87 0.15 -4.58 7.62
CA SER A 87 0.43 -5.33 8.85
C SER A 87 -0.03 -4.58 10.11
N ARG A 88 -0.68 -5.31 11.01
CA ARG A 88 -1.08 -4.84 12.35
C ARG A 88 0.06 -4.83 13.37
N ASP A 89 1.29 -5.15 12.97
CA ASP A 89 2.44 -5.05 13.89
C ASP A 89 2.66 -3.61 14.37
N SER A 90 3.35 -3.49 15.51
CA SER A 90 3.74 -2.19 16.03
C SER A 90 4.60 -1.40 15.04
N PHE A 91 4.52 -0.09 15.16
CA PHE A 91 5.30 0.83 14.33
C PHE A 91 6.80 0.48 14.33
N GLU A 92 7.37 0.16 15.49
CA GLU A 92 8.79 -0.17 15.63
C GLU A 92 9.18 -1.39 14.80
N LYS A 93 8.36 -2.45 14.85
CA LYS A 93 8.59 -3.66 14.05
C LYS A 93 8.45 -3.38 12.56
N LYS A 94 7.46 -2.59 12.16
CA LYS A 94 7.27 -2.20 10.76
C LYS A 94 8.45 -1.37 10.28
N ALA A 95 8.90 -0.39 11.07
CA ALA A 95 10.06 0.45 10.78
C ALA A 95 11.36 -0.34 10.67
N GLN A 96 11.56 -1.36 11.51
CA GLN A 96 12.72 -2.25 11.41
C GLN A 96 12.72 -3.03 10.09
N LEU A 97 11.63 -3.74 9.77
CA LEU A 97 11.54 -4.49 8.52
C LEU A 97 11.62 -3.54 7.30
N PHE A 98 11.03 -2.36 7.38
CA PHE A 98 11.15 -1.34 6.35
C PHE A 98 12.60 -0.95 6.07
N LYS A 99 13.39 -0.68 7.12
CA LYS A 99 14.84 -0.37 6.99
C LYS A 99 15.61 -1.55 6.36
N GLU A 100 15.27 -2.79 6.71
CA GLU A 100 15.87 -3.98 6.11
C GLU A 100 15.55 -4.08 4.60
N LEU A 101 14.30 -3.83 4.20
CA LEU A 101 13.84 -3.92 2.80
C LEU A 101 14.39 -2.82 1.90
N THR A 102 14.50 -1.60 2.45
CA THR A 102 14.94 -0.42 1.70
C THR A 102 16.44 -0.18 1.79
N LYS A 103 17.12 -0.78 2.78
CA LYS A 103 18.53 -0.51 3.11
C LYS A 103 18.82 0.99 3.27
N SER A 104 17.82 1.77 3.70
CA SER A 104 17.86 3.23 3.77
C SER A 104 18.17 3.94 2.44
N ASP A 105 17.96 3.26 1.31
CA ASP A 105 18.09 3.87 -0.02
C ASP A 105 16.90 4.81 -0.28
N LYS A 106 17.20 6.06 -0.65
CA LYS A 106 16.19 7.11 -0.87
C LYS A 106 15.20 6.74 -1.99
N ARG A 107 15.66 6.07 -3.05
CA ARG A 107 14.80 5.61 -4.14
C ARG A 107 13.83 4.54 -3.66
N GLU A 108 14.29 3.67 -2.77
CA GLU A 108 13.46 2.61 -2.20
C GLU A 108 12.42 3.13 -1.21
N ILE A 109 12.74 4.20 -0.48
CA ILE A 109 11.78 4.91 0.37
C ILE A 109 10.68 5.55 -0.51
N ILE A 110 11.06 6.20 -1.61
CA ILE A 110 10.09 6.78 -2.57
C ILE A 110 9.22 5.69 -3.18
N HIS A 111 9.83 4.59 -3.62
CA HIS A 111 9.12 3.43 -4.19
C HIS A 111 8.08 2.86 -3.22
N LEU A 112 8.37 2.79 -1.91
CA LEU A 112 7.36 2.41 -0.92
C LEU A 112 6.19 3.40 -0.88
N LEU A 113 6.46 4.70 -0.89
CA LEU A 113 5.41 5.72 -0.89
C LEU A 113 4.55 5.63 -2.15
N GLU A 114 5.16 5.36 -3.29
CA GLU A 114 4.48 5.10 -4.55
C GLU A 114 3.55 3.88 -4.43
N ILE A 115 4.04 2.75 -3.92
CA ILE A 115 3.23 1.54 -3.70
C ILE A 115 2.06 1.84 -2.75
N ARG A 116 2.31 2.52 -1.63
CA ARG A 116 1.27 2.88 -0.66
C ARG A 116 0.16 3.69 -1.34
N ASN A 117 0.53 4.73 -2.06
CA ASN A 117 -0.41 5.64 -2.70
C ASN A 117 -1.14 4.94 -3.85
N GLU A 118 -0.44 4.12 -4.64
CA GLU A 118 -1.04 3.31 -5.69
C GLU A 118 -2.08 2.33 -5.14
N LEU A 119 -1.77 1.62 -4.05
CA LEU A 119 -2.70 0.66 -3.43
C LEU A 119 -3.92 1.38 -2.83
N LEU A 120 -3.70 2.37 -1.97
CA LEU A 120 -4.78 3.04 -1.22
C LEU A 120 -5.67 3.89 -2.12
N TYR A 121 -5.09 4.57 -3.11
CA TYR A 121 -5.80 5.62 -3.84
C TYR A 121 -6.17 5.24 -5.26
N MET A 122 -5.62 4.17 -5.82
CA MET A 122 -5.95 3.74 -7.18
C MET A 122 -6.46 2.29 -7.22
N ARG A 123 -5.67 1.34 -6.73
CA ARG A 123 -5.94 -0.09 -6.96
C ARG A 123 -7.09 -0.62 -6.11
N ILE A 124 -7.10 -0.35 -4.80
CA ILE A 124 -8.22 -0.77 -3.93
C ILE A 124 -9.53 -0.09 -4.37
N PRO A 125 -9.60 1.23 -4.63
CA PRO A 125 -10.81 1.86 -5.18
C PRO A 125 -11.27 1.21 -6.50
N THR A 126 -10.34 0.85 -7.39
CA THR A 126 -10.69 0.14 -8.62
C THR A 126 -11.31 -1.24 -8.34
N GLN A 127 -10.80 -1.97 -7.35
CA GLN A 127 -11.41 -3.26 -6.96
C GLN A 127 -12.78 -3.08 -6.31
N LEU A 128 -12.96 -2.04 -5.48
CA LEU A 128 -14.26 -1.69 -4.90
C LEU A 128 -15.30 -1.37 -5.99
N ALA A 129 -14.90 -0.63 -7.04
CA ALA A 129 -15.77 -0.33 -8.18
C ALA A 129 -16.13 -1.58 -8.99
N LYS A 130 -15.16 -2.48 -9.23
CA LYS A 130 -15.40 -3.79 -9.88
C LYS A 130 -16.39 -4.66 -9.10
N GLN A 131 -16.42 -4.52 -7.78
CA GLN A 131 -17.37 -5.20 -6.89
C GLN A 131 -18.71 -4.45 -6.74
N SER A 132 -18.91 -3.37 -7.50
CA SER A 132 -20.07 -2.49 -7.41
C SER A 132 -20.31 -1.90 -6.01
N LYS A 133 -19.26 -1.82 -5.17
CA LYS A 133 -19.33 -1.21 -3.84
C LYS A 133 -19.26 0.32 -3.89
N ILE A 134 -18.67 0.86 -4.95
CA ILE A 134 -18.65 2.30 -5.27
C ILE A 134 -18.93 2.48 -6.76
N SER A 135 -19.45 3.64 -7.16
CA SER A 135 -19.61 3.97 -8.59
C SER A 135 -18.27 4.30 -9.25
N ASP A 136 -18.23 4.24 -10.59
CA ASP A 136 -17.05 4.64 -11.34
C ASP A 136 -16.79 6.15 -11.22
N GLU A 137 -17.85 6.96 -11.15
CA GLU A 137 -17.76 8.41 -10.90
C GLU A 137 -17.12 8.70 -9.54
N ASP A 138 -17.58 8.05 -8.47
CA ASP A 138 -17.07 8.25 -7.11
C ASP A 138 -15.61 7.80 -6.99
N LYS A 139 -15.27 6.66 -7.60
CA LYS A 139 -13.89 6.18 -7.70
C LYS A 139 -13.01 7.22 -8.38
N ASN A 140 -13.43 7.74 -9.53
CA ASN A 140 -12.64 8.72 -10.30
C ASN A 140 -12.45 10.03 -9.52
N GLU A 141 -13.51 10.54 -8.87
CA GLU A 141 -13.40 11.74 -8.02
C GLU A 141 -12.46 11.50 -6.83
N TYR A 142 -12.54 10.33 -6.20
CA TYR A 142 -11.65 9.97 -5.10
C TYR A 142 -10.18 9.92 -5.54
N VAL A 143 -9.88 9.19 -6.61
CA VAL A 143 -8.53 9.05 -7.19
C VAL A 143 -7.94 10.43 -7.52
N GLU A 144 -8.69 11.27 -8.24
CA GLU A 144 -8.22 12.61 -8.61
C GLU A 144 -7.98 13.49 -7.37
N SER A 145 -8.84 13.41 -6.37
CA SER A 145 -8.65 14.16 -5.12
C SER A 145 -7.40 13.73 -4.33
N LYS A 146 -7.00 12.46 -4.45
CA LYS A 146 -5.83 11.88 -3.78
C LYS A 146 -4.55 12.01 -4.59
N ARG A 147 -4.62 12.26 -5.89
CA ARG A 147 -3.47 12.48 -6.77
C ARG A 147 -2.60 13.66 -6.32
N LEU A 148 -3.23 14.79 -5.97
CA LEU A 148 -2.53 15.97 -5.46
C LEU A 148 -1.91 15.73 -4.08
N VAL A 149 -2.56 14.95 -3.22
CA VAL A 149 -2.04 14.59 -1.89
C VAL A 149 -0.81 13.69 -2.03
N SER A 150 -0.89 12.68 -2.89
CA SER A 150 0.20 11.75 -3.17
C SER A 150 1.43 12.46 -3.73
N GLY A 151 1.23 13.43 -4.64
CA GLY A 151 2.31 14.24 -5.19
C GLY A 151 3.00 15.09 -4.12
N LYS A 152 2.23 15.73 -3.22
CA LYS A 152 2.78 16.52 -2.10
C LYS A 152 3.58 15.66 -1.14
N GLU A 153 3.10 14.46 -0.80
CA GLU A 153 3.80 13.53 0.09
C GLU A 153 5.13 13.07 -0.50
N ALA A 154 5.15 12.72 -1.80
CA ALA A 154 6.38 12.34 -2.49
C ALA A 154 7.39 13.50 -2.55
N SER A 155 6.94 14.72 -2.86
CA SER A 155 7.79 15.91 -2.85
C SER A 155 8.35 16.23 -1.46
N HIS A 156 7.54 16.10 -0.41
CA HIS A 156 7.98 16.34 0.97
C HIS A 156 8.98 15.27 1.45
N ALA A 157 8.73 14.00 1.11
CA ALA A 157 9.69 12.92 1.39
C ALA A 157 11.03 13.18 0.69
N LEU A 158 11.00 13.54 -0.59
CA LEU A 158 12.19 13.95 -1.35
C LEU A 158 12.94 15.12 -0.71
N GLN A 159 12.22 16.18 -0.31
CA GLN A 159 12.81 17.33 0.37
C GLN A 159 13.46 16.92 1.71
N SER A 160 12.78 16.13 2.52
CA SER A 160 13.33 15.64 3.80
C SER A 160 14.58 14.78 3.61
N CYS A 161 14.63 13.99 2.54
CA CYS A 161 15.81 13.20 2.17
C CYS A 161 16.95 14.05 1.58
N LEU A 162 16.67 15.23 1.01
CA LEU A 162 17.68 16.14 0.48
C LEU A 162 18.27 17.06 1.57
N HIS A 163 17.48 17.42 2.59
CA HIS A 163 17.89 18.31 3.68
C HIS A 163 18.46 17.56 4.89
N SER A 164 18.53 16.23 4.85
CA SER A 164 19.22 15.42 5.87
C SER A 164 20.74 15.39 5.61
N SER A 165 21.38 16.55 5.75
CA SER A 165 22.72 16.65 6.34
C SER A 165 22.54 17.12 7.77
N GLU A 166 22.97 16.26 8.70
CA GLU A 166 23.04 16.52 10.14
C GLU A 166 21.68 16.67 10.85
N GLU A 167 21.40 15.66 11.70
CA GLU A 167 20.33 15.59 12.69
C GLU A 167 18.94 15.02 12.27
N GLU A 168 18.53 14.07 13.12
CA GLU A 168 17.17 13.60 13.36
C GLU A 168 16.59 12.45 12.50
N SER A 169 17.09 11.28 12.88
CA SER A 169 16.47 9.95 12.91
C SER A 169 15.07 9.87 13.60
N LYS A 170 14.19 10.88 13.51
CA LYS A 170 12.95 10.94 14.32
C LYS A 170 11.61 11.05 13.61
N ARG A 171 11.51 11.02 12.28
CA ARG A 171 10.19 11.06 11.61
C ARG A 171 10.04 9.99 10.56
N LEU A 172 9.77 8.78 11.01
CA LEU A 172 9.20 7.71 10.18
C LEU A 172 7.67 7.65 10.30
N ASP A 173 6.99 8.78 10.56
CA ASP A 173 5.52 8.88 10.65
C ASP A 173 4.78 8.39 9.38
N PHE A 174 5.51 8.09 8.30
CA PHE A 174 5.01 7.58 7.02
C PHE A 174 4.42 6.15 7.06
N ILE A 175 4.68 5.36 8.11
CA ILE A 175 4.32 3.93 8.18
C ILE A 175 2.96 3.69 8.87
N SER A 176 2.38 4.72 9.48
CA SER A 176 1.08 4.65 10.15
C SER A 176 -0.05 4.91 9.13
N ILE A 177 -0.85 3.87 8.87
CA ILE A 177 -2.15 3.96 8.18
C ILE A 177 -3.23 3.81 9.25
#